data_AF-A0AAU3K8X2-F1
#
_entry.id   AF-A0AAU3K8X2-F1
#
_cell.length_a   1.000
_cell.length_b   1.000
_cell.length_c   1.000
_cell.angle_alpha   90.00
_cell.angle_beta   90.00
_cell.angle_gamma   90.00
#
_symmetry.space_group_name_H-M   'P 1'
#
loop_
_entity.id
_entity.type
_entity.pdbx_description
1 polymer ?
#
loop_
_entity_poly.entity_id
_entity_poly.type
_entity_poly.pdbx_seq_one_letter_code
_entity_poly.pdbx_strand_id
1 'polypeptide(L)' 'MRLYDARHACLSWMANNGVPDTVVSAWAGHSDLSFTKRVYVHPDPQSLKAGSDKLGELFAA' A
#
# COMPACT_ATOMS: atom_id res chain seq x y z
N MET A 1 -21.87 7.97 -5.58
CA MET A 1 -20.86 7.13 -4.90
C MET A 1 -21.43 5.73 -4.77
N ARG A 2 -20.71 4.70 -5.22
CA ARG A 2 -21.12 3.29 -5.09
C ARG A 2 -20.49 2.70 -3.82
N LEU A 3 -21.11 1.68 -3.22
CA LEU A 3 -20.52 0.96 -2.08
C LEU A 3 -19.12 0.41 -2.40
N TYR A 4 -18.91 0.04 -3.67
CA TYR A 4 -17.61 -0.37 -4.17
C TYR A 4 -16.53 0.70 -3.99
N ASP A 5 -16.85 1.98 -4.25
CA ASP A 5 -15.89 3.09 -4.13
C ASP A 5 -15.47 3.30 -2.67
N ALA A 6 -16.42 3.14 -1.73
CA ALA A 6 -16.14 3.21 -0.30
C ALA A 6 -15.27 2.03 0.18
N ARG A 7 -15.59 0.80 -0.26
CA ARG A 7 -14.77 -0.38 0.01
C ARG A 7 -13.34 -0.17 -0.50
N HIS A 8 -13.22 0.36 -1.72
CA HIS A 8 -11.92 0.63 -2.32
C HIS A 8 -11.14 1.68 -1.51
N ALA A 9 -11.76 2.81 -1.17
CA ALA A 9 -11.13 3.85 -0.37
C ALA A 9 -10.65 3.35 1.01
N CYS A 10 -11.46 2.56 1.72
CA CYS A 10 -11.06 1.98 3.01
C CYS A 10 -9.86 1.04 2.87
N LEU A 11 -9.87 0.14 1.89
CA LEU A 11 -8.78 -0.83 1.67
C LEU A 11 -7.49 -0.13 1.23
N SER A 12 -7.57 0.88 0.35
CA SER A 12 -6.43 1.72 -0.02
C SER A 12 -5.90 2.51 1.17
N TRP A 13 -6.77 3.08 2.02
CA TRP A 13 -6.31 3.79 3.21
C TRP A 13 -5.52 2.86 4.15
N MET A 14 -6.04 1.67 4.44
CA MET A 14 -5.35 0.69 5.29
C MET A 14 -3.98 0.30 4.72
N ALA A 15 -3.92 -0.04 3.42
CA ALA A 15 -2.70 -0.47 2.75
C ALA A 15 -1.59 0.60 2.77
N ASN A 16 -1.95 1.89 2.71
CA ASN A 16 -0.98 2.99 2.71
C ASN A 16 -0.71 3.58 4.11
N ASN A 17 -1.36 3.10 5.18
CA ASN A 17 -1.18 3.59 6.55
C ASN A 17 -0.64 2.51 7.51
N GLY A 18 0.17 1.59 6.99
CA GLY A 18 0.94 0.64 7.80
C GLY A 18 0.18 -0.61 8.24
N VAL A 19 -1.04 -0.85 7.74
CA VAL A 19 -1.71 -2.13 7.93
C VAL A 19 -1.03 -3.17 7.03
N PRO A 20 -0.62 -4.35 7.55
CA PRO A 20 0.03 -5.36 6.73
C PRO A 20 -0.86 -5.81 5.56
N ASP A 21 -0.28 -5.92 4.36
CA ASP A 21 -1.00 -6.31 3.15
C ASP A 21 -1.74 -7.65 3.30
N THR A 22 -1.22 -8.58 4.12
CA THR A 22 -1.86 -9.85 4.43
C THR A 22 -3.19 -9.67 5.17
N VAL A 23 -3.28 -8.69 6.08
CA VAL A 23 -4.50 -8.33 6.82
C VAL A 23 -5.49 -7.65 5.87
N VAL A 24 -5.01 -6.71 5.05
CA VAL A 24 -5.86 -6.04 4.04
C VAL A 24 -6.44 -7.07 3.06
N SER A 25 -5.64 -8.04 2.61
CA SER A 25 -6.06 -9.12 1.72
C SER A 25 -7.13 -10.01 2.35
N ALA A 26 -6.96 -10.38 3.63
CA ALA A 26 -7.93 -11.17 4.37
C ALA A 26 -9.26 -10.42 4.54
N TRP A 27 -9.23 -9.13 4.87
CA TRP A 27 -10.42 -8.27 4.94
C TRP A 27 -11.11 -8.11 3.60
N ALA A 28 -10.34 -8.02 2.52
CA ALA A 28 -10.85 -7.96 1.17
C ALA A 28 -11.43 -9.29 0.69
N GLY A 29 -11.13 -10.42 1.35
CA GLY A 29 -11.48 -11.76 0.89
C GLY A 29 -10.69 -12.19 -0.37
N HIS A 30 -9.50 -11.62 -0.58
CA HIS A 30 -8.66 -11.93 -1.72
C HIS A 30 -7.73 -13.11 -1.40
N SER A 31 -7.76 -14.14 -2.24
CA SER A 31 -6.87 -15.31 -2.15
C SER A 31 -5.46 -15.04 -2.68
N ASP A 32 -5.29 -14.01 -3.51
CA ASP A 32 -4.01 -13.59 -4.07
C ASP A 32 -3.56 -12.26 -3.46
N LEU A 33 -2.47 -12.31 -2.70
CA LEU A 33 -1.87 -11.12 -2.08
C LEU A 33 -1.33 -10.13 -3.12
N SER A 34 -0.85 -10.63 -4.27
CA SER A 34 -0.33 -9.78 -5.34
C SER A 34 -1.42 -8.91 -5.95
N PHE A 35 -2.65 -9.44 -6.01
CA PHE A 35 -3.84 -8.69 -6.43
C PHE A 35 -4.14 -7.56 -5.43
N THR A 36 -4.17 -7.85 -4.14
CA THR A 36 -4.38 -6.83 -3.09
C THR A 36 -3.35 -5.71 -3.17
N LYS A 37 -2.06 -6.03 -3.28
CA LYS A 37 -1.01 -5.02 -3.41
C LYS A 37 -1.20 -4.15 -4.65
N ARG A 38 -1.44 -4.77 -5.81
CA ARG A 38 -1.63 -4.06 -7.08
C ARG A 38 -2.84 -3.11 -7.05
N VAL A 39 -3.90 -3.46 -6.32
CA VAL A 39 -5.15 -2.69 -6.31
C VAL A 39 -5.14 -1.57 -5.26
N TYR A 40 -4.53 -1.78 -4.09
CA TYR A 40 -4.69 -0.88 -2.94
C TYR A 40 -3.41 -0.16 -2.50
N VAL A 41 -2.22 -0.64 -2.87
CA VAL A 41 -0.96 0.03 -2.52
C VAL A 41 -0.64 1.05 -3.61
N HIS A 42 -0.52 2.31 -3.22
CA HIS A 42 -0.23 3.41 -4.13
C HIS A 42 1.04 4.12 -3.66
N PRO A 43 2.13 4.12 -4.46
CA PRO A 43 3.34 4.84 -4.10
C PRO A 43 3.03 6.32 -3.94
N ASP A 44 3.26 6.87 -2.76
CA ASP A 44 3.22 8.31 -2.56
C ASP A 44 4.60 8.93 -2.85
N PRO A 45 4.66 10.17 -3.37
CA PRO A 45 5.93 10.82 -3.68
C PRO A 45 6.87 10.98 -2.48
N GLN A 46 6.34 11.08 -1.24
CA GLN A 46 7.17 11.20 -0.04
C GLN A 46 7.83 9.86 0.30
N SER A 47 7.12 8.74 0.17
CA SER A 47 7.69 7.39 0.32
C SER A 47 8.76 7.11 -0.73
N LEU A 48 8.56 7.53 -1.98
CA LEU A 48 9.59 7.41 -3.01
C LEU A 48 10.85 8.21 -2.65
N LYS A 49 10.67 9.43 -2.15
CA LYS A 49 11.78 10.27 -1.68
C LYS A 49 12.50 9.65 -0.49
N ALA A 50 11.77 9.16 0.52
CA ALA A 50 12.36 8.49 1.67
C ALA A 50 13.19 7.25 1.27
N GLY A 51 12.71 6.47 0.29
CA GLY A 51 13.48 5.37 -0.29
C GLY A 51 14.76 5.83 -0.98
N SER A 52 14.69 6.93 -1.75
CA SER A 52 15.87 7.55 -2.38
C SER A 52 16.88 8.04 -1.35
N ASP A 53 16.43 8.74 -0.32
CA ASP A 53 17.30 9.28 0.74
C ASP A 53 18.00 8.12 1.47
N LYS A 54 17.27 7.05 1.79
CA LYS A 54 17.84 5.87 2.46
C LYS A 54 18.87 5.15 1.61
N LEU A 55 18.64 5.08 0.30
CA LEU A 55 19.61 4.54 -0.64
C LEU A 55 20.87 5.42 -0.73
N GLY A 56 20.71 6.75 -0.68
CA GLY A 56 21.82 7.71 -0.63
C GLY A 56 22.71 7.51 0.60
N GLU A 57 22.13 7.27 1.78
CA GLU A 57 22.88 6.98 3.02
C GLU A 57 23.76 5.74 2.88
N LEU A 58 23.28 4.69 2.21
CA LEU A 58 24.04 3.44 2.03
C LEU A 58 25.25 3.61 1.11
N PHE A 59 25.19 4.52 0.14
CA PHE A 59 26.28 4.77 -0.81
C PHE A 59 27.24 5.89 -0.37
N ALA A 60 26.86 6.68 0.63
CA ALA A 60 27.70 7.73 1.21
C ALA A 60 28.59 7.25 2.38
N ALA A 61 28.40 6.00 2.82
CA ALA A 61 29.20 5.30 3.83
C ALA A 61 30.27 4.40 3.19
#